data_AF-A0A645C0T4-F1
#
_entry.id   AF-A0A645C0T4-F1
#
_cell.length_a   1.000
_cell.length_b   1.000
_cell.length_c   1.000
_cell.angle_alpha   90.00
_cell.angle_beta   90.00
_cell.angle_gamma   90.00
#
_symmetry.space_group_name_H-M   'P 1'
#
loop_
_entity.id
_entity.type
_entity.pdbx_description
1 polymer ?
#
loop_
_entity_poly.entity_id
_entity_poly.type
_entity_poly.pdbx_seq_one_letter_code
_entity_poly.pdbx_strand_id
1 'polypeptide(L)' 'MKSVKISTVQFENRSCDKEYNLGVIEKFAAKAAAEGADAVAFHECSVTGTLF' A
#
# COMPACT_ATOMS: atom_id res chain seq x y z
N MET A 1 -17.99 -12.92 -16.28
CA MET A 1 -17.32 -11.99 -15.33
C MET A 1 -15.94 -12.56 -15.02
N LYS A 2 -14.88 -11.76 -14.99
CA LYS A 2 -13.51 -12.23 -14.67
C LYS A 2 -13.28 -12.08 -13.17
N SER A 3 -12.64 -13.08 -12.54
CA SER A 3 -12.19 -12.96 -11.15
C SER A 3 -11.10 -11.88 -11.05
N VAL A 4 -11.17 -11.06 -10.00
CA VAL A 4 -10.19 -10.01 -9.70
C VAL A 4 -9.48 -10.38 -8.40
N LYS A 5 -8.15 -10.36 -8.41
CA LYS A 5 -7.32 -10.58 -7.22
C LYS A 5 -6.91 -9.23 -6.64
N ILE A 6 -7.29 -8.97 -5.40
CA ILE A 6 -6.94 -7.74 -4.69
C ILE A 6 -6.06 -8.09 -3.50
N SER A 7 -4.90 -7.45 -3.40
CA SER A 7 -4.05 -7.50 -2.20
C SER A 7 -4.38 -6.35 -1.28
N THR A 8 -4.41 -6.59 0.03
CA THR A 8 -4.54 -5.55 1.05
C THR A 8 -3.26 -5.47 1.86
N VAL A 9 -2.83 -4.26 2.19
CA VAL A 9 -1.57 -4.04 2.90
C VAL A 9 -1.81 -3.11 4.08
N GLN A 10 -1.39 -3.59 5.26
CA GLN A 10 -1.32 -2.81 6.48
C GLN A 10 0.14 -2.63 6.88
N PHE A 11 0.54 -1.40 7.13
CA PHE A 11 1.87 -1.06 7.64
C PHE A 11 1.76 0.11 8.61
N GLU A 12 2.81 0.32 9.40
CA GLU A 12 2.90 1.51 10.25
C GLU A 12 3.46 2.66 9.42
N ASN A 13 2.60 3.62 9.09
CA ASN A 13 3.00 4.86 8.45
C ASN A 13 3.85 5.71 9.42
N ARG A 14 4.66 6.60 8.87
CA ARG A 14 5.32 7.68 9.62
C ARG A 14 4.66 9.00 9.30
N SER A 15 4.18 9.70 10.32
CA SER A 15 3.51 11.00 10.15
C SER A 15 4.48 12.03 9.58
N CYS A 16 4.03 12.77 8.56
CA CYS A 16 4.82 13.78 7.84
C CYS A 16 6.08 13.24 7.10
N ASP A 17 6.32 11.92 7.05
CA ASP A 17 7.43 11.30 6.33
C ASP A 17 6.90 10.55 5.09
N LYS A 18 6.63 11.33 4.04
CA LYS A 18 6.12 10.81 2.77
C LYS A 18 7.12 9.92 2.05
N GLU A 19 8.41 10.19 2.17
CA GLU A 19 9.44 9.40 1.49
C GLU A 19 9.44 7.97 2.01
N TYR A 20 9.42 7.79 3.33
CA TYR A 20 9.27 6.47 3.93
C TYR A 20 7.95 5.80 3.51
N ASN A 21 6.82 6.50 3.65
CA ASN A 21 5.51 5.93 3.36
C ASN A 21 5.36 5.50 1.89
N LEU A 22 5.82 6.34 0.95
CA LEU A 22 5.82 6.02 -0.47
C LEU A 22 6.79 4.87 -0.79
N GLY A 23 7.94 4.80 -0.13
CA GLY A 23 8.86 3.65 -0.29
C GLY A 23 8.25 2.33 0.18
N VAL A 24 7.46 2.35 1.26
CA VAL A 24 6.70 1.16 1.71
C VAL A 24 5.62 0.80 0.69
N ILE A 25 4.84 1.78 0.21
CA ILE A 25 3.82 1.58 -0.83
C ILE A 25 4.43 0.99 -2.10
N GLU A 26 5.56 1.52 -2.58
CA GLU A 26 6.27 1.03 -3.76
C GLU A 26 6.70 -0.42 -3.60
N LYS A 27 7.35 -0.76 -2.47
CA LYS A 27 7.76 -2.13 -2.15
C LYS A 27 6.60 -3.11 -2.21
N PHE A 28 5.46 -2.75 -1.61
CA PHE A 28 4.31 -3.64 -1.56
C PHE A 28 3.50 -3.68 -2.85
N ALA A 29 3.44 -2.60 -3.61
CA ALA A 29 2.88 -2.59 -4.95
C ALA A 29 3.65 -3.52 -5.89
N ALA A 30 5.00 -3.46 -5.86
CA ALA A 30 5.85 -4.37 -6.62
C ALA A 30 5.64 -5.84 -6.22
N LYS A 31 5.55 -6.11 -4.91
CA LYS A 31 5.25 -7.47 -4.41
C LYS A 31 3.88 -7.96 -4.86
N ALA A 32 2.84 -7.14 -4.75
CA ALA A 32 1.48 -7.49 -5.16
C ALA A 32 1.41 -7.82 -6.66
N ALA A 33 2.09 -7.03 -7.49
CA ALA A 33 2.22 -7.28 -8.92
C ALA A 33 2.95 -8.61 -9.20
N ALA A 34 4.06 -8.89 -8.51
CA ALA A 34 4.78 -10.15 -8.63
C ALA A 34 3.96 -11.38 -8.19
N GLU A 35 3.04 -11.20 -7.23
CA GLU A 35 2.10 -12.22 -6.78
C GLU A 35 0.82 -12.30 -7.64
N GLY A 36 0.72 -11.52 -8.71
CA GLY A 36 -0.38 -11.55 -9.68
C GLY A 36 -1.68 -10.89 -9.20
N ALA A 37 -1.60 -9.92 -8.30
CA ALA A 37 -2.76 -9.10 -7.94
C ALA A 37 -3.09 -8.11 -9.07
N ASP A 38 -4.38 -7.93 -9.36
CA ASP A 38 -4.88 -6.92 -10.30
C ASP A 38 -4.91 -5.52 -9.67
N ALA A 39 -5.04 -5.45 -8.33
CA ALA A 39 -5.03 -4.21 -7.57
C ALA A 39 -4.47 -4.42 -6.16
N VAL A 40 -3.97 -3.35 -5.55
CA VAL A 40 -3.56 -3.30 -4.14
C VAL A 40 -4.26 -2.15 -3.43
N ALA A 41 -4.77 -2.41 -2.22
CA ALA A 41 -5.41 -1.42 -1.37
C ALA A 41 -4.57 -1.16 -0.10
N PHE A 42 -4.40 0.11 0.22
CA PHE A 42 -3.73 0.57 1.43
C PHE A 42 -4.76 1.25 2.35
N HIS A 43 -4.45 1.29 3.65
CA HIS A 43 -5.32 1.94 4.63
C HIS A 43 -5.34 3.47 4.45
N GLU A 44 -6.32 4.09 5.10
CA GLU A 44 -6.48 5.54 5.18
C GLU A 44 -5.18 6.22 5.65
N CYS A 45 -4.89 7.39 5.10
CA CYS A 45 -3.72 8.20 5.46
C CYS A 45 -2.36 7.48 5.31
N SER A 46 -2.29 6.37 4.59
CA SER A 46 -1.03 5.63 4.35
C SER A 46 0.07 6.45 3.69
N VAL A 47 -0.26 7.53 2.95
CA VAL A 47 0.74 8.43 2.33
C VAL A 47 1.21 9.53 3.28
N THR A 48 0.28 10.25 3.91
CA THR A 48 0.57 11.43 4.75
C THR A 48 0.88 11.08 6.20
N GLY A 49 0.47 9.90 6.61
CA GLY A 49 0.37 9.42 7.96
C GLY A 49 -0.86 9.91 8.71
N THR A 50 -1.28 9.11 9.69
CA THR A 50 -2.36 9.46 10.62
C THR A 50 -1.78 10.30 11.76
N LEU A 51 -2.32 11.50 11.96
CA LEU A 51 -2.10 12.28 13.18
C LEU A 51 -3.07 11.76 14.24
N PHE A 52 -2.55 11.30 15.37
CA PHE A 52 -3.31 11.20 16.61
C PHE A 52 -3.03 12.45 17.45
#